data_AF-A0A8A4UVR5-F1
#
_entry.id   AF-A0A8A4UVR5-F1
#
_cell.length_a   1.000
_cell.length_b   1.000
_cell.length_c   1.000
_cell.angle_alpha   90.00
_cell.angle_beta   90.00
_cell.angle_gamma   90.00
#
_symmetry.space_group_name_H-M   'P 1'
#
loop_
_entity.id
_entity.type
_entity.pdbx_description
1 polymer ?
#
loop_
_entity_poly.entity_id
_entity_poly.type
_entity_poly.pdbx_seq_one_letter_code
_entity_poly.pdbx_strand_id
1 'polypeptide(L)'
;MKNRVFIFLLVGSAVLAMAGCQSCYKQEKGSNEQAKIIKQTKTNKNVSIVGSYRDDTDGAAIAFNSDHTGRYVYADPKNSDTDDRLTWKKTGKNTYIIRLNDNDVNSALTAKLTGSTLVISGDDDWNTETFNKTKNKLNLDDFLSSKKVESSTSSKSKDNVKNSKSTNGVPGDEGLFDMPNELRGTWYLANESDGSVSKLIIDKNTITGEGFIEKLHKMNKNFDFTSYAQNHPSYQDLTKDWARVVVLSENGESKVNVRGWLQGAGAGEYYNLATEHGQKVLVIGGGAEAWVDGIGWRNRTDAEKYGKEKFNDLHYREDISLENNDDSDSAATNDDD
;
A
#
# COMPACT_ATOMS: atom_id res chain seq x y z
N MET A 1 16.12 3.23 -41.84
CA MET A 1 14.69 2.90 -41.67
C MET A 1 14.55 1.68 -40.78
N LYS A 2 14.13 1.89 -39.53
CA LYS A 2 13.52 0.87 -38.66
C LYS A 2 12.95 1.62 -37.44
N ASN A 3 11.65 1.87 -37.49
CA ASN A 3 10.86 2.38 -36.38
C ASN A 3 10.95 1.38 -35.23
N ARG A 4 11.27 1.86 -34.02
CA ARG A 4 10.95 1.15 -32.78
C ARG A 4 10.42 2.16 -31.76
N VAL A 5 9.22 1.81 -31.31
CA VAL A 5 8.32 2.54 -30.43
C VAL A 5 8.92 2.56 -29.02
N PHE A 6 8.91 3.75 -28.39
CA PHE A 6 9.36 3.98 -27.02
C PHE A 6 8.28 3.55 -26.03
N ILE A 7 8.64 2.67 -25.09
CA ILE A 7 7.82 2.32 -23.93
C ILE A 7 8.42 3.08 -22.75
N PHE A 8 7.79 4.19 -22.37
CA PHE A 8 7.79 4.60 -20.97
C PHE A 8 6.95 3.58 -20.21
N LEU A 9 7.41 3.15 -19.04
CA LEU A 9 6.70 2.26 -18.13
C LEU A 9 5.49 3.00 -17.50
N LEU A 10 4.51 3.31 -18.35
CA LEU A 10 3.13 3.45 -17.97
C LEU A 10 2.64 2.04 -17.61
N VAL A 11 2.35 1.79 -16.33
CA VAL A 11 1.51 0.65 -15.97
C VAL A 11 0.05 1.00 -16.30
N GLY A 12 -0.22 1.18 -17.59
CA GLY A 12 -1.56 1.11 -18.16
C GLY A 12 -1.97 -0.36 -18.20
N SER A 13 -2.85 -0.77 -17.31
CA SER A 13 -3.36 -2.14 -17.29
C SER A 13 -4.30 -2.34 -18.49
N ALA A 14 -3.77 -2.94 -19.56
CA ALA A 14 -4.55 -3.47 -20.66
C ALA A 14 -5.43 -4.62 -20.14
N VAL A 15 -6.74 -4.48 -20.30
CA VAL A 15 -7.75 -5.51 -20.07
C VAL A 15 -7.55 -6.61 -21.13
N LEU A 16 -7.04 -7.77 -20.72
CA LEU A 16 -7.09 -8.98 -21.54
C LEU A 16 -8.45 -9.64 -21.38
N ALA A 17 -9.35 -9.36 -22.33
CA ALA A 17 -10.51 -10.19 -22.59
C ALA A 17 -10.06 -11.49 -23.27
N MET A 18 -10.16 -12.63 -22.59
CA MET A 18 -10.00 -13.94 -23.24
C MET A 18 -11.34 -14.38 -23.83
N ALA A 19 -11.47 -14.19 -25.14
CA ALA A 19 -12.44 -14.87 -25.99
C ALA A 19 -12.07 -16.36 -26.08
N GLY A 20 -13.10 -17.20 -26.07
CA GLY A 20 -12.97 -18.64 -26.03
C GLY A 20 -12.38 -19.26 -27.29
N CYS A 21 -11.65 -20.36 -27.09
CA CYS A 21 -11.42 -21.37 -28.12
C CYS A 21 -12.12 -22.67 -27.68
N GLN A 22 -13.22 -22.98 -28.37
CA GLN A 22 -13.70 -24.34 -28.55
C GLN A 22 -12.67 -25.10 -29.39
N SER A 23 -12.17 -26.23 -28.89
CA SER A 23 -11.75 -27.32 -29.78
C SER A 23 -12.26 -28.65 -29.26
N CYS A 24 -13.10 -29.26 -30.08
CA CYS A 24 -13.72 -30.55 -29.88
C CYS A 24 -12.67 -31.68 -29.79
N TYR A 25 -12.81 -32.56 -28.80
CA TYR A 25 -12.38 -33.94 -28.94
C TYR A 25 -13.50 -34.86 -28.47
N LYS A 26 -14.00 -35.67 -29.41
CA LYS A 26 -14.85 -36.84 -29.16
C LYS A 26 -13.95 -37.97 -28.63
N GLN A 27 -14.38 -38.66 -27.57
CA GLN A 27 -14.29 -40.12 -27.51
C GLN A 27 -15.24 -40.70 -26.46
N GLU A 28 -15.52 -41.99 -26.67
CA GLU A 28 -16.75 -42.71 -26.38
C GLU A 28 -16.92 -43.26 -24.95
N LYS A 29 -18.18 -43.71 -24.75
CA LYS A 29 -18.78 -44.46 -23.65
C LYS A 29 -17.99 -45.69 -23.16
N GLY A 30 -18.13 -45.98 -21.86
CA GLY A 30 -17.96 -47.33 -21.30
C GLY A 30 -18.16 -47.42 -19.77
N SER A 31 -19.36 -47.90 -19.36
CA SER A 31 -19.75 -48.66 -18.13
C SER A 31 -19.27 -48.22 -16.72
N ASN A 32 -20.18 -47.84 -15.81
CA ASN A 32 -20.88 -48.66 -14.78
C ASN A 32 -19.88 -49.36 -13.81
N GLU A 33 -19.91 -49.27 -12.48
CA GLU A 33 -20.94 -49.02 -11.47
C GLU A 33 -20.21 -48.68 -10.16
N GLN A 34 -20.70 -47.70 -9.39
CA GLN A 34 -20.73 -47.70 -7.91
C GLN A 34 -21.36 -46.38 -7.44
N ALA A 35 -22.68 -46.39 -7.29
CA ALA A 35 -23.42 -45.30 -6.66
C ALA A 35 -23.11 -45.29 -5.15
N LYS A 36 -21.99 -44.67 -4.78
CA LYS A 36 -21.60 -44.43 -3.40
C LYS A 36 -22.09 -43.04 -2.99
N ILE A 37 -23.10 -43.05 -2.12
CA ILE A 37 -23.57 -42.00 -1.22
C ILE A 37 -22.67 -40.74 -1.26
N ILE A 38 -23.20 -39.67 -1.87
CA ILE A 38 -22.57 -38.34 -1.89
C ILE A 38 -22.60 -37.80 -0.45
N LYS A 39 -21.51 -38.02 0.30
CA LYS A 39 -21.12 -37.04 1.32
C LYS A 39 -20.68 -35.81 0.54
N GLN A 40 -21.41 -34.71 0.68
CA GLN A 40 -20.92 -33.38 0.36
C GLN A 40 -19.71 -33.11 1.26
N THR A 41 -18.52 -33.53 0.83
CA THR A 41 -17.27 -32.98 1.33
C THR A 41 -17.20 -31.56 0.80
N LYS A 42 -17.57 -30.60 1.66
CA LYS A 42 -17.14 -29.21 1.55
C LYS A 42 -15.66 -29.24 1.16
N THR A 43 -15.36 -28.74 -0.04
CA THR A 43 -14.01 -28.44 -0.47
C THR A 43 -13.34 -27.65 0.66
N ASN A 44 -12.30 -28.24 1.25
CA ASN A 44 -11.47 -27.60 2.27
C ASN A 44 -10.87 -26.33 1.64
N LYS A 45 -11.55 -25.18 1.82
CA LYS A 45 -10.94 -23.88 1.56
C LYS A 45 -9.68 -23.83 2.41
N ASN A 46 -8.53 -23.68 1.76
CA ASN A 46 -7.26 -23.45 2.43
C ASN A 46 -7.43 -22.16 3.26
N VAL A 47 -7.55 -22.28 4.58
CA VAL A 47 -7.81 -21.14 5.44
C VAL A 47 -6.50 -20.38 5.59
N SER A 48 -6.44 -19.21 4.96
CA SER A 48 -5.29 -18.31 5.03
C SER A 48 -5.41 -17.37 6.23
N ILE A 49 -4.31 -17.21 6.98
CA ILE A 49 -4.21 -16.21 8.05
C ILE A 49 -4.16 -14.78 7.50
N VAL A 50 -3.79 -14.58 6.23
CA VAL A 50 -3.76 -13.25 5.59
C VAL A 50 -5.11 -12.53 5.71
N GLY A 51 -5.06 -11.25 6.06
CA GLY A 51 -6.21 -10.42 6.36
C GLY A 51 -6.09 -9.74 7.73
N SER A 52 -7.13 -9.02 8.12
CA SER A 52 -7.17 -8.31 9.38
C SER A 52 -8.12 -8.97 10.36
N TYR A 53 -7.81 -8.81 11.64
CA TYR A 53 -8.55 -9.34 12.76
C TYR A 53 -8.58 -8.28 13.85
N ARG A 54 -9.65 -8.25 14.64
CA ARG A 54 -9.80 -7.31 15.74
C ARG A 54 -10.47 -7.96 16.93
N ASP A 55 -10.10 -7.48 18.10
CA ASP A 55 -10.86 -7.61 19.33
C ASP A 55 -11.44 -6.23 19.67
N ASP A 56 -12.75 -6.07 19.42
CA ASP A 56 -13.44 -4.82 19.69
C ASP A 56 -13.62 -4.55 21.20
N THR A 57 -13.44 -5.58 22.04
CA THR A 57 -13.58 -5.50 23.51
C THR A 57 -12.31 -4.95 24.12
N ASP A 58 -11.17 -5.54 23.77
CA ASP A 58 -9.88 -5.17 24.35
C ASP A 58 -9.25 -3.98 23.60
N GLY A 59 -9.72 -3.65 22.38
CA GLY A 59 -9.13 -2.55 21.61
C GLY A 59 -7.81 -2.93 20.95
N ALA A 60 -7.64 -4.22 20.66
CA ALA A 60 -6.50 -4.77 19.94
C ALA A 60 -6.89 -5.12 18.50
N ALA A 61 -5.96 -4.95 17.55
CA ALA A 61 -6.14 -5.38 16.18
C ALA A 61 -4.83 -5.84 15.56
N ILE A 62 -4.93 -6.79 14.63
CA ILE A 62 -3.77 -7.40 13.99
C ILE A 62 -4.04 -7.66 12.51
N ALA A 63 -3.05 -7.39 11.66
CA ALA A 63 -3.13 -7.63 10.23
C ALA A 63 -1.93 -8.45 9.74
N PHE A 64 -2.22 -9.46 8.93
CA PHE A 64 -1.21 -10.32 8.28
C PHE A 64 -1.22 -10.07 6.78
N ASN A 65 -0.05 -9.76 6.23
CA ASN A 65 0.19 -9.57 4.80
C ASN A 65 0.65 -10.89 4.16
N SER A 66 0.50 -11.01 2.84
CA SER A 66 0.88 -12.21 2.08
C SER A 66 2.39 -12.44 1.97
N ASP A 67 3.21 -11.43 2.29
CA ASP A 67 4.67 -11.46 2.26
C ASP A 67 5.30 -11.93 3.58
N HIS A 68 4.50 -12.51 4.48
CA HIS A 68 4.92 -12.97 5.82
C HIS A 68 5.19 -11.85 6.83
N THR A 69 4.80 -10.61 6.52
CA THR A 69 4.82 -9.48 7.46
C THR A 69 3.43 -9.18 8.01
N GLY A 70 3.37 -8.25 8.96
CA GLY A 70 2.12 -7.74 9.49
C GLY A 70 2.34 -6.58 10.45
N ARG A 71 1.26 -6.22 11.14
CA ARG A 71 1.28 -5.22 12.21
C ARG A 71 0.25 -5.57 13.27
N TYR A 72 0.61 -5.39 14.53
CA TYR A 72 -0.25 -5.49 15.71
C TYR A 72 -0.40 -4.09 16.32
N VAL A 73 -1.59 -3.75 16.77
CA VAL A 73 -1.86 -2.51 17.49
C VAL A 73 -2.78 -2.77 18.68
N TYR A 74 -2.53 -2.04 19.77
CA TYR A 74 -3.39 -2.04 20.96
C TYR A 74 -3.59 -0.61 21.44
N ALA A 75 -4.86 -0.20 21.53
CA ALA A 75 -5.23 1.10 22.07
C ALA A 75 -5.26 1.04 23.60
N ASP A 76 -4.13 1.32 24.25
CA ASP A 76 -4.04 1.30 25.72
C ASP A 76 -4.79 2.52 26.30
N PRO A 77 -5.80 2.33 27.17
CA PRO A 77 -6.55 3.43 27.75
C PRO A 77 -5.78 4.21 28.83
N LYS A 78 -4.65 3.70 29.32
CA LYS A 78 -3.86 4.25 30.44
C LYS A 78 -2.43 4.61 30.07
N ASN A 79 -1.83 3.90 29.12
CA ASN A 79 -0.46 4.13 28.66
C ASN A 79 -0.42 4.54 27.17
N SER A 80 0.78 4.59 26.60
CA SER A 80 0.96 4.71 25.15
C SER A 80 0.40 3.48 24.44
N ASP A 81 -0.18 3.70 23.26
CA ASP A 81 -0.64 2.60 22.41
C ASP A 81 0.54 1.70 22.02
N THR A 82 0.26 0.42 21.86
CA THR A 82 1.19 -0.52 21.24
C THR A 82 1.04 -0.46 19.73
N ASP A 83 2.16 -0.50 19.02
CA ASP A 83 2.23 -0.41 17.57
C ASP A 83 3.46 -1.17 17.03
N ASP A 84 3.29 -2.48 16.84
CA ASP A 84 4.41 -3.35 16.49
C ASP A 84 4.30 -3.89 15.08
N ARG A 85 5.42 -3.84 14.37
CA ARG A 85 5.59 -4.64 13.16
C ARG A 85 5.77 -6.10 13.56
N LEU A 86 5.31 -7.02 12.72
CA LEU A 86 5.48 -8.45 12.99
C LEU A 86 5.86 -9.25 11.76
N THR A 87 6.38 -10.45 12.01
CA THR A 87 6.54 -11.50 11.00
C THR A 87 5.74 -12.75 11.40
N TRP A 88 5.36 -13.56 10.41
CA TRP A 88 4.60 -14.78 10.67
C TRP A 88 5.00 -15.95 9.77
N LYS A 89 4.88 -17.17 10.29
CA LYS A 89 5.16 -18.41 9.55
C LYS A 89 4.11 -19.47 9.85
N LYS A 90 3.63 -20.17 8.81
CA LYS A 90 2.76 -21.34 8.98
C LYS A 90 3.56 -22.55 9.43
N THR A 91 3.14 -23.20 10.52
CA THR A 91 3.80 -24.40 11.10
C THR A 91 2.92 -25.64 11.07
N GLY A 92 1.60 -25.47 10.93
CA GLY A 92 0.65 -26.58 10.86
C GLY A 92 -0.61 -26.24 10.06
N LYS A 93 -1.60 -27.15 10.07
CA LYS A 93 -2.80 -27.06 9.23
C LYS A 93 -3.53 -25.71 9.39
N ASN A 94 -3.59 -25.16 10.60
CA ASN A 94 -4.08 -23.82 10.91
C ASN A 94 -3.28 -23.18 12.07
N THR A 95 -2.02 -23.56 12.21
CA THR A 95 -1.15 -23.09 13.29
C THR A 95 -0.01 -22.29 12.69
N TYR A 96 0.31 -21.18 13.34
CA TYR A 96 1.29 -20.21 12.89
C TYR A 96 2.16 -19.79 14.08
N ILE A 97 3.37 -19.33 13.77
CA ILE A 97 4.24 -18.65 14.70
C ILE A 97 4.29 -17.18 14.30
N ILE A 98 4.20 -16.29 15.28
CA ILE A 98 4.28 -14.83 15.12
C ILE A 98 5.48 -14.33 15.93
N ARG A 99 6.22 -13.38 15.38
CA ARG A 99 7.22 -12.61 16.12
C ARG A 99 6.90 -11.14 16.00
N LEU A 100 6.64 -10.48 17.13
CA LEU A 100 6.52 -9.04 17.21
C LEU A 100 7.93 -8.44 17.23
N ASN A 101 8.09 -7.29 16.59
CA ASN A 101 9.27 -6.45 16.74
C ASN A 101 9.03 -5.50 17.91
N ASP A 102 9.02 -6.07 19.11
CA ASP A 102 8.77 -5.39 20.38
C ASP A 102 9.99 -5.58 21.30
N ASN A 103 10.25 -4.60 22.18
CA ASN A 103 11.31 -4.65 23.16
C ASN A 103 10.99 -5.56 24.35
N ASP A 104 9.72 -5.74 24.71
CA ASP A 104 9.32 -6.54 25.88
C ASP A 104 8.77 -7.93 25.52
N VAL A 105 8.21 -8.12 24.32
CA VAL A 105 7.79 -9.44 23.82
C VAL A 105 8.90 -10.09 22.96
N ASN A 106 9.84 -10.78 23.62
CA ASN A 106 10.98 -11.40 22.95
C ASN A 106 10.73 -12.85 22.48
N SER A 107 9.69 -13.49 23.01
CA SER A 107 9.35 -14.88 22.70
C SER A 107 8.42 -15.01 21.48
N ALA A 108 8.55 -16.13 20.77
CA ALA A 108 7.69 -16.41 19.63
C ALA A 108 6.27 -16.78 20.09
N LEU A 109 5.26 -16.08 19.56
CA LEU A 109 3.86 -16.33 19.87
C LEU A 109 3.30 -17.44 18.97
N THR A 110 2.37 -18.23 19.53
CA THR A 110 1.65 -19.26 18.77
C THR A 110 0.26 -18.76 18.41
N ALA A 111 -0.10 -18.84 17.13
CA ALA A 111 -1.42 -18.47 16.64
C ALA A 111 -2.17 -19.66 16.03
N LYS A 112 -3.47 -19.77 16.34
CA LYS A 112 -4.35 -20.83 15.82
C LYS A 112 -5.62 -20.22 15.20
N LEU A 113 -5.85 -20.50 13.92
CA LEU A 113 -7.01 -20.01 13.18
C LEU A 113 -8.10 -21.08 13.06
N THR A 114 -9.26 -20.83 13.67
CA THR A 114 -10.42 -21.73 13.59
C THR A 114 -11.59 -20.97 12.96
N GLY A 115 -11.86 -21.22 11.68
CA GLY A 115 -12.86 -20.47 10.93
C GLY A 115 -12.43 -19.01 10.75
N SER A 116 -13.17 -18.08 11.33
CA SER A 116 -12.86 -16.64 11.36
C SER A 116 -12.21 -16.19 12.67
N THR A 117 -11.99 -17.09 13.63
CA THR A 117 -11.45 -16.73 14.95
C THR A 117 -9.99 -17.09 15.04
N LEU A 118 -9.16 -16.11 15.37
CA LEU A 118 -7.72 -16.24 15.56
C LEU A 118 -7.42 -16.15 17.06
N VAL A 119 -6.79 -17.17 17.63
CA VAL A 119 -6.31 -17.16 19.01
C VAL A 119 -4.79 -17.06 19.00
N ILE A 120 -4.22 -16.12 19.74
CA ILE A 120 -2.78 -15.91 19.89
C ILE A 120 -2.41 -16.10 21.36
N SER A 121 -1.38 -16.90 21.64
CA SER A 121 -0.90 -17.18 22.98
C SER A 121 0.63 -17.18 23.00
N GLY A 122 1.23 -16.67 24.07
CA GLY A 122 2.67 -16.71 24.32
C GLY A 122 2.98 -17.34 25.69
N ASP A 123 4.14 -16.99 26.22
CA ASP A 123 4.62 -17.29 27.57
C ASP A 123 4.20 -16.18 28.56
N ASP A 124 4.93 -16.02 29.66
CA ASP A 124 4.52 -15.16 30.78
C ASP A 124 4.44 -13.66 30.41
N ASP A 125 5.09 -13.25 29.31
CA ASP A 125 5.11 -11.87 28.80
C ASP A 125 3.95 -11.56 27.83
N TRP A 126 3.03 -12.51 27.60
CA TRP A 126 1.90 -12.33 26.68
C TRP A 126 0.59 -12.94 27.19
N ASN A 127 -0.46 -12.13 27.31
CA ASN A 127 -1.80 -12.63 27.60
C ASN A 127 -2.42 -13.29 26.37
N THR A 128 -3.15 -14.40 26.56
CA THR A 128 -3.85 -15.03 25.42
C THR A 128 -4.96 -14.12 24.90
N GLU A 129 -4.92 -13.83 23.60
CA GLU A 129 -5.86 -12.94 22.92
C GLU A 129 -6.69 -13.68 21.87
N THR A 130 -7.92 -13.20 21.64
CA THR A 130 -8.85 -13.78 20.67
C THR A 130 -9.41 -12.72 19.73
N PHE A 131 -9.04 -12.81 18.46
CA PHE A 131 -9.47 -11.87 17.42
C PHE A 131 -10.49 -12.50 16.48
N ASN A 132 -11.37 -11.68 15.93
CA ASN A 132 -12.28 -12.08 14.87
C ASN A 132 -11.86 -11.45 13.54
N LYS A 133 -11.85 -12.28 12.49
CA LYS A 133 -11.50 -11.86 11.14
C LYS A 133 -12.49 -10.85 10.63
N THR A 134 -11.99 -9.73 10.17
CA THR A 134 -12.80 -8.70 9.54
C THR A 134 -13.15 -9.13 8.11
N LYS A 135 -14.31 -8.70 7.61
CA LYS A 135 -14.71 -8.97 6.22
C LYS A 135 -13.80 -8.27 5.21
N ASN A 136 -13.32 -7.08 5.59
CA ASN A 136 -12.46 -6.21 4.79
C ASN A 136 -11.14 -5.98 5.52
N LYS A 137 -10.08 -5.59 4.79
CA LYS A 137 -8.82 -5.17 5.41
C LYS A 137 -9.07 -3.98 6.34
N LEU A 138 -8.56 -4.06 7.57
CA LEU A 138 -8.67 -3.03 8.59
C LEU A 138 -7.48 -2.07 8.45
N ASN A 139 -7.74 -0.76 8.55
CA ASN A 139 -6.69 0.23 8.78
C ASN A 139 -6.43 0.32 10.29
N LEU A 140 -5.20 -0.02 10.70
CA LEU A 140 -4.84 -0.11 12.11
C LEU A 140 -4.64 1.29 12.76
N ASP A 141 -4.27 2.31 11.98
CA ASP A 141 -4.13 3.70 12.48
C ASP A 141 -5.50 4.32 12.79
N ASP A 142 -6.49 4.09 11.90
CA ASP A 142 -7.87 4.49 12.14
C ASP A 142 -8.47 3.72 13.32
N PHE A 143 -8.13 2.44 13.49
CA PHE A 143 -8.57 1.64 14.61
C PHE A 143 -8.08 2.22 15.94
N LEU A 144 -6.77 2.49 16.09
CA LEU A 144 -6.18 3.15 17.26
C LEU A 144 -6.84 4.51 17.54
N SER A 145 -6.96 5.33 16.50
CA SER A 145 -7.54 6.68 16.62
C SER A 145 -9.01 6.65 17.06
N SER A 146 -9.80 5.70 16.56
CA SER A 146 -11.22 5.55 16.90
C SER A 146 -11.44 5.13 18.35
N LYS A 147 -10.55 4.29 18.89
CA LYS A 147 -10.64 3.81 20.28
C LYS A 147 -10.31 4.90 21.30
N LYS A 148 -9.45 5.85 20.97
CA LYS A 148 -9.23 7.06 21.80
C LYS A 148 -10.47 7.95 21.88
N VAL A 149 -11.27 8.04 20.83
CA VAL A 149 -12.51 8.84 20.81
C VAL A 149 -13.63 8.15 21.60
N GLU A 150 -13.69 6.81 21.58
CA GLU A 150 -14.63 6.03 22.40
C GLU A 150 -14.31 6.12 23.90
N SER A 151 -13.03 6.19 24.31
CA SER A 151 -12.66 6.33 25.74
C SER A 151 -12.91 7.74 26.30
N SER A 152 -12.92 8.77 25.44
CA SER A 152 -13.08 10.18 25.82
C SER A 152 -14.52 10.70 25.75
N THR A 153 -15.49 9.88 25.31
CA THR A 153 -16.89 10.32 25.17
C THR A 153 -17.85 9.48 26.01
N SER A 154 -17.82 9.66 27.33
CA SER A 154 -18.92 9.28 28.22
C SER A 154 -19.90 10.45 28.44
N SER A 155 -20.57 10.90 27.38
CA SER A 155 -21.75 11.75 27.56
C SER A 155 -22.69 11.68 26.36
N LYS A 156 -23.88 11.11 26.63
CA LYS A 156 -25.05 10.98 25.76
C LYS A 156 -25.30 12.22 24.90
N SER A 157 -25.71 11.99 23.65
CA SER A 157 -26.95 12.54 23.11
C SER A 157 -27.47 11.65 21.98
N LYS A 158 -28.72 11.22 22.13
CA LYS A 158 -29.50 10.59 21.06
C LYS A 158 -29.81 11.68 20.04
N ASP A 159 -29.42 11.50 18.78
CA ASP A 159 -30.10 12.19 17.70
C ASP A 159 -30.30 11.30 16.47
N ASN A 160 -31.51 11.43 15.94
CA ASN A 160 -32.12 10.57 14.95
C ASN A 160 -31.36 10.57 13.63
N VAL A 161 -31.08 9.35 13.15
CA VAL A 161 -30.67 9.07 11.77
C VAL A 161 -31.77 9.54 10.81
N LYS A 162 -31.50 10.62 10.05
CA LYS A 162 -32.13 10.87 8.76
C LYS A 162 -31.07 10.74 7.67
N ASN A 163 -31.14 9.61 6.98
CA ASN A 163 -30.40 9.34 5.76
C ASN A 163 -30.90 10.30 4.66
N SER A 164 -30.19 11.41 4.42
CA SER A 164 -30.49 12.29 3.29
C SER A 164 -29.70 11.85 2.06
N LYS A 165 -30.43 11.41 1.04
CA LYS A 165 -29.95 11.26 -0.33
C LYS A 165 -29.35 12.60 -0.81
N SER A 166 -28.04 12.64 -1.04
CA SER A 166 -27.37 13.73 -1.75
C SER A 166 -27.36 13.41 -3.24
N THR A 167 -27.98 14.25 -4.05
CA THR A 167 -27.88 14.23 -5.52
C THR A 167 -26.79 15.21 -5.97
N ASN A 168 -25.73 14.68 -6.61
CA ASN A 168 -24.69 15.33 -7.47
C ASN A 168 -23.19 15.12 -7.09
N GLY A 169 -22.83 14.19 -6.21
CA GLY A 169 -21.42 13.83 -5.94
C GLY A 169 -21.00 12.50 -6.60
N VAL A 170 -19.78 12.44 -7.16
CA VAL A 170 -19.16 11.16 -7.55
C VAL A 170 -18.92 10.34 -6.27
N PRO A 171 -19.39 9.09 -6.16
CA PRO A 171 -19.25 8.31 -4.92
C PRO A 171 -17.80 8.17 -4.48
N GLY A 172 -17.52 8.40 -3.20
CA GLY A 172 -16.16 8.35 -2.69
C GLY A 172 -15.32 9.61 -2.93
N ASP A 173 -15.83 10.62 -3.62
CA ASP A 173 -15.17 11.91 -3.80
C ASP A 173 -15.44 12.86 -2.63
N GLU A 174 -14.37 13.33 -1.97
CA GLU A 174 -14.42 14.41 -0.97
C GLU A 174 -14.03 15.77 -1.57
N GLY A 175 -13.94 15.84 -2.90
CA GLY A 175 -13.65 17.02 -3.67
C GLY A 175 -12.17 17.17 -4.00
N LEU A 176 -11.86 18.26 -4.70
CA LEU A 176 -10.53 18.54 -5.22
C LEU A 176 -9.49 18.66 -4.10
N PHE A 177 -8.29 18.18 -4.39
CA PHE A 177 -7.10 18.43 -3.59
C PHE A 177 -6.31 19.60 -4.18
N ASP A 178 -6.01 20.59 -3.33
CA ASP A 178 -5.18 21.73 -3.71
C ASP A 178 -3.72 21.44 -3.35
N MET A 179 -2.86 21.36 -4.37
CA MET A 179 -1.44 21.10 -4.22
C MET A 179 -0.75 22.25 -3.47
N PRO A 180 0.21 22.02 -2.55
CA PRO A 180 0.94 23.12 -1.91
C PRO A 180 1.59 24.05 -2.93
N ASN A 181 1.53 25.37 -2.71
CA ASN A 181 2.01 26.37 -3.66
C ASN A 181 3.48 26.15 -4.09
N GLU A 182 4.32 25.64 -3.19
CA GLU A 182 5.75 25.44 -3.47
C GLU A 182 6.01 24.31 -4.48
N LEU A 183 5.13 23.30 -4.53
CA LEU A 183 5.20 22.19 -5.49
C LEU A 183 4.67 22.58 -6.87
N ARG A 184 3.90 23.67 -6.96
CA ARG A 184 3.27 24.11 -8.20
C ARG A 184 4.26 24.70 -9.20
N GLY A 185 3.83 24.74 -10.46
CA GLY A 185 4.53 25.30 -11.60
C GLY A 185 5.08 24.25 -12.55
N THR A 186 5.95 24.70 -13.44
CA THR A 186 6.60 23.84 -14.44
C THR A 186 7.88 23.27 -13.89
N TRP A 187 8.08 21.99 -14.12
CA TRP A 187 9.26 21.21 -13.79
C TRP A 187 9.76 20.46 -15.03
N TYR A 188 11.08 20.39 -15.18
CA TYR A 188 11.76 19.72 -16.28
C TYR A 188 12.54 18.55 -15.71
N LEU A 189 12.29 17.35 -16.23
CA LEU A 189 12.89 16.11 -15.74
C LEU A 189 13.68 15.44 -16.84
N ALA A 190 14.95 15.18 -16.58
CA ALA A 190 15.78 14.39 -17.47
C ALA A 190 15.55 12.90 -17.24
N ASN A 191 15.43 12.16 -18.34
CA ASN A 191 15.41 10.71 -18.33
C ASN A 191 16.84 10.19 -18.11
N GLU A 192 17.03 9.33 -17.11
CA GLU A 192 18.36 8.80 -16.78
C GLU A 192 18.98 7.96 -17.92
N SER A 193 18.14 7.29 -18.72
CA SER A 193 18.58 6.37 -19.77
C SER A 193 19.08 7.07 -21.03
N ASP A 194 18.38 8.09 -21.50
CA ASP A 194 18.68 8.75 -22.78
C ASP A 194 18.95 10.26 -22.68
N GLY A 195 18.80 10.85 -21.49
CA GLY A 195 18.99 12.28 -21.25
C GLY A 195 17.92 13.18 -21.87
N SER A 196 16.85 12.61 -22.43
CA SER A 196 15.72 13.40 -22.93
C SER A 196 15.05 14.14 -21.77
N VAL A 197 14.65 15.39 -22.01
CA VAL A 197 14.00 16.21 -20.99
C VAL A 197 12.52 16.31 -21.25
N SER A 198 11.74 15.81 -20.31
CA SER A 198 10.29 15.88 -20.27
C SER A 198 9.82 17.05 -19.41
N LYS A 199 8.56 17.44 -19.59
CA LYS A 199 7.93 18.54 -18.85
C LYS A 199 6.77 18.03 -18.01
N LEU A 200 6.78 18.38 -16.72
CA LEU A 200 5.69 18.17 -15.78
C LEU A 200 5.15 19.54 -15.32
N ILE A 201 3.84 19.73 -15.32
CA ILE A 201 3.18 20.94 -14.84
C ILE A 201 2.29 20.54 -13.67
N ILE A 202 2.56 21.10 -12.50
CA ILE A 202 1.76 20.92 -11.29
C ILE A 202 0.96 22.20 -11.07
N ASP A 203 -0.33 22.17 -11.35
CA ASP A 203 -1.25 23.27 -11.09
C ASP A 203 -1.91 23.15 -9.72
N LYS A 204 -2.88 24.01 -9.44
CA LYS A 204 -3.61 24.02 -8.17
C LYS A 204 -4.19 22.64 -7.83
N ASN A 205 -4.83 21.95 -8.78
CA ASN A 205 -5.51 20.68 -8.55
C ASN A 205 -5.38 19.71 -9.75
N THR A 206 -4.33 19.90 -10.56
CA THR A 206 -4.10 19.10 -11.76
C THR A 206 -2.60 18.88 -11.94
N ILE A 207 -2.22 17.69 -12.38
CA ILE A 207 -0.86 17.39 -12.83
C ILE A 207 -0.92 17.04 -14.32
N THR A 208 -0.07 17.67 -15.12
CA THR A 208 0.03 17.41 -16.56
C THR A 208 1.45 17.00 -16.89
N GLY A 209 1.62 15.82 -17.46
CA GLY A 209 2.90 15.36 -17.99
C GLY A 209 2.78 14.92 -19.43
N GLU A 210 3.78 14.18 -19.92
CA GLU A 210 3.75 13.68 -21.29
C GLU A 210 2.71 12.57 -21.44
N GLY A 211 1.65 12.86 -22.20
CA GLY A 211 0.61 11.88 -22.51
C GLY A 211 -0.46 11.69 -21.42
N PHE A 212 -0.43 12.48 -20.34
CA PHE A 212 -1.44 12.40 -19.28
C PHE A 212 -1.82 13.77 -18.69
N ILE A 213 -3.05 13.83 -18.18
CA ILE A 213 -3.57 14.92 -17.35
C ILE A 213 -4.38 14.28 -16.24
N GLU A 214 -4.04 14.57 -15.00
CA GLU A 214 -4.72 14.02 -13.82
C GLU A 214 -5.32 15.15 -12.98
N LYS A 215 -6.61 15.04 -12.67
CA LYS A 215 -7.29 15.88 -11.70
C LYS A 215 -7.13 15.29 -10.31
N LEU A 216 -6.73 16.12 -9.36
CA LEU A 216 -6.40 15.70 -8.01
C LEU A 216 -7.63 15.79 -7.11
N HIS A 217 -7.99 14.67 -6.52
CA HIS A 217 -9.14 14.53 -5.64
C HIS A 217 -8.74 13.91 -4.29
N LYS A 218 -9.55 14.18 -3.27
CA LYS A 218 -9.49 13.46 -2.00
C LYS A 218 -10.50 12.33 -2.05
N MET A 219 -10.05 11.13 -1.77
CA MET A 219 -10.96 9.99 -1.64
C MET A 219 -11.45 9.87 -0.21
N ASN A 220 -12.75 9.66 -0.05
CA ASN A 220 -13.33 9.31 1.24
C ASN A 220 -12.66 8.05 1.76
N LYS A 221 -12.04 8.16 2.93
CA LYS A 221 -11.24 7.07 3.51
C LYS A 221 -12.00 5.77 3.76
N ASN A 222 -13.33 5.82 3.88
CA ASN A 222 -14.19 4.67 4.08
C ASN A 222 -14.77 4.12 2.75
N PHE A 223 -14.43 4.72 1.62
CA PHE A 223 -14.94 4.30 0.32
C PHE A 223 -14.13 3.14 -0.25
N ASP A 224 -14.75 1.96 -0.31
CA ASP A 224 -14.20 0.80 -1.00
C ASP A 224 -14.38 0.95 -2.52
N PHE A 225 -13.47 1.69 -3.15
CA PHE A 225 -13.47 1.91 -4.59
C PHE A 225 -13.30 0.60 -5.38
N THR A 226 -12.67 -0.43 -4.80
CA THR A 226 -12.42 -1.71 -5.49
C THR A 226 -13.74 -2.45 -5.68
N SER A 227 -14.48 -2.67 -4.59
CA SER A 227 -15.79 -3.31 -4.67
C SER A 227 -16.80 -2.42 -5.40
N TYR A 228 -16.72 -1.10 -5.25
CA TYR A 228 -17.62 -0.19 -5.94
C TYR A 228 -17.45 -0.25 -7.46
N ALA A 229 -16.21 -0.14 -7.96
CA ALA A 229 -15.92 -0.18 -9.40
C ALA A 229 -16.31 -1.52 -10.05
N GLN A 230 -16.13 -2.65 -9.35
CA GLN A 230 -16.55 -3.97 -9.84
C GLN A 230 -18.05 -4.05 -10.13
N ASN A 231 -18.87 -3.36 -9.33
CA ASN A 231 -20.32 -3.35 -9.48
C ASN A 231 -20.83 -2.17 -10.32
N HIS A 232 -19.95 -1.22 -10.67
CA HIS A 232 -20.27 -0.01 -11.44
C HIS A 232 -19.21 0.24 -12.52
N PRO A 233 -19.24 -0.49 -13.65
CA PRO A 233 -18.20 -0.38 -14.68
C PRO A 233 -18.00 1.04 -15.24
N SER A 234 -19.08 1.83 -15.33
CA SER A 234 -19.02 3.24 -15.76
C SER A 234 -18.26 4.15 -14.80
N TYR A 235 -18.01 3.70 -13.57
CA TYR A 235 -17.24 4.46 -12.59
C TYR A 235 -15.79 4.65 -13.04
N GLN A 236 -15.20 3.64 -13.70
CA GLN A 236 -13.84 3.74 -14.22
C GLN A 236 -13.72 4.83 -15.29
N ASP A 237 -14.66 4.90 -16.23
CA ASP A 237 -14.66 5.93 -17.28
C ASP A 237 -14.91 7.33 -16.71
N LEU A 238 -15.76 7.44 -15.68
CA LEU A 238 -16.08 8.70 -15.02
C LEU A 238 -14.85 9.31 -14.32
N THR A 239 -13.98 8.46 -13.78
CA THR A 239 -12.83 8.87 -12.95
C THR A 239 -11.49 8.54 -13.61
N LYS A 240 -11.47 8.28 -14.92
CA LYS A 240 -10.28 7.81 -15.66
C LYS A 240 -9.12 8.79 -15.64
N ASP A 241 -9.42 10.08 -15.56
CA ASP A 241 -8.46 11.19 -15.52
C ASP A 241 -8.30 11.73 -14.09
N TRP A 242 -8.71 10.96 -13.07
CA TRP A 242 -8.64 11.36 -11.67
C TRP A 242 -7.52 10.62 -10.96
N ALA A 243 -6.87 11.33 -10.05
CA ALA A 243 -5.94 10.78 -9.10
C ALA A 243 -6.41 11.10 -7.67
N ARG A 244 -6.20 10.15 -6.76
CA ARG A 244 -6.40 10.38 -5.34
C ARG A 244 -5.09 10.84 -4.70
N VAL A 245 -5.20 11.79 -3.78
CA VAL A 245 -4.06 12.33 -3.04
C VAL A 245 -4.10 11.90 -1.58
N VAL A 246 -2.95 11.48 -1.07
CA VAL A 246 -2.69 11.24 0.35
C VAL A 246 -1.49 12.08 0.75
N VAL A 247 -1.62 12.89 1.80
CA VAL A 247 -0.50 13.65 2.36
C VAL A 247 0.11 12.83 3.47
N LEU A 248 1.40 12.53 3.34
CA LEU A 248 2.20 11.85 4.35
C LEU A 248 3.07 12.90 5.05
N SER A 249 3.14 12.84 6.38
CA SER A 249 4.03 13.69 7.15
C SER A 249 4.97 12.78 7.95
N GLU A 250 6.26 12.88 7.67
CA GLU A 250 7.33 12.18 8.37
C GLU A 250 8.43 13.19 8.71
N ASN A 251 8.92 13.21 9.95
CA ASN A 251 10.05 14.04 10.40
C ASN A 251 9.92 15.55 10.10
N GLY A 252 8.69 16.08 10.04
CA GLY A 252 8.43 17.50 9.74
C GLY A 252 8.41 17.83 8.24
N GLU A 253 8.69 16.87 7.36
CA GLU A 253 8.55 16.99 5.92
C GLU A 253 7.21 16.40 5.45
N SER A 254 6.50 17.15 4.61
CA SER A 254 5.24 16.69 4.01
C SER A 254 5.51 16.18 2.60
N LYS A 255 5.26 14.89 2.36
CA LYS A 255 5.27 14.27 1.03
C LYS A 255 3.84 14.17 0.52
N VAL A 256 3.62 14.56 -0.72
CA VAL A 256 2.32 14.37 -1.37
C VAL A 256 2.39 13.08 -2.18
N ASN A 257 1.62 12.06 -1.78
CA ASN A 257 1.47 10.83 -2.54
C ASN A 257 0.24 10.93 -3.46
N VAL A 258 0.45 10.72 -4.76
CA VAL A 258 -0.59 10.72 -5.78
C VAL A 258 -0.71 9.30 -6.33
N ARG A 259 -1.94 8.83 -6.49
CA ARG A 259 -2.26 7.50 -7.03
C ARG A 259 -3.39 7.63 -8.02
N GLY A 260 -3.42 6.78 -9.03
CA GLY A 260 -4.61 6.66 -9.88
C GLY A 260 -5.86 6.42 -9.01
N TRP A 261 -6.99 7.02 -9.38
CA TRP A 261 -8.19 7.02 -8.54
C TRP A 261 -8.61 5.62 -8.07
N LEU A 262 -8.56 4.63 -8.97
CA LEU A 262 -8.90 3.23 -8.71
C LEU A 262 -7.68 2.31 -8.51
N GLN A 263 -6.50 2.88 -8.26
CA GLN A 263 -5.27 2.11 -8.10
C GLN A 263 -5.34 1.27 -6.81
N GLY A 264 -5.34 -0.06 -6.94
CA GLY A 264 -5.38 -0.98 -5.79
C GLY A 264 -4.00 -1.35 -5.22
N ALA A 265 -2.97 -1.38 -6.07
CA ALA A 265 -1.62 -1.84 -5.73
C ALA A 265 -0.54 -0.83 -6.17
N GLY A 266 0.68 -1.00 -5.65
CA GLY A 266 1.79 -0.08 -5.89
C GLY A 266 1.80 1.11 -4.93
N ALA A 267 2.87 1.91 -4.99
CA ALA A 267 3.09 3.03 -4.09
C ALA A 267 2.47 4.35 -4.57
N GLY A 268 2.17 4.46 -5.87
CA GLY A 268 1.90 5.75 -6.51
C GLY A 268 3.18 6.57 -6.63
N GLU A 269 3.04 7.81 -7.05
CA GLU A 269 4.12 8.79 -7.15
C GLU A 269 4.14 9.68 -5.90
N TYR A 270 5.33 9.95 -5.38
CA TYR A 270 5.55 10.88 -4.28
C TYR A 270 6.16 12.18 -4.80
N TYR A 271 5.67 13.30 -4.29
CA TYR A 271 6.18 14.63 -4.61
C TYR A 271 6.60 15.34 -3.33
N ASN A 272 7.84 15.80 -3.31
CA ASN A 272 8.40 16.66 -2.27
C ASN A 272 9.41 17.65 -2.87
N LEU A 273 10.00 18.48 -2.01
CA LEU A 273 11.00 19.46 -2.41
C LEU A 273 12.33 19.16 -1.70
N ALA A 274 13.41 19.44 -2.41
CA ALA A 274 14.77 19.49 -1.86
C ALA A 274 15.49 20.75 -2.34
N THR A 275 16.74 20.95 -1.95
CA THR A 275 17.56 22.09 -2.38
C THR A 275 18.88 21.60 -2.96
N GLU A 276 18.97 21.60 -4.29
CA GLU A 276 20.18 21.19 -5.01
C GLU A 276 20.79 22.36 -5.77
N HIS A 277 22.11 22.44 -5.79
CA HIS A 277 22.83 23.52 -6.47
C HIS A 277 22.32 24.92 -6.08
N GLY A 278 21.87 25.09 -4.82
CA GLY A 278 21.33 26.34 -4.28
C GLY A 278 19.93 26.73 -4.76
N GLN A 279 19.20 25.82 -5.41
CA GLN A 279 17.83 26.05 -5.89
C GLN A 279 16.86 24.96 -5.43
N LYS A 280 15.59 25.33 -5.26
CA LYS A 280 14.54 24.35 -4.97
C LYS A 280 14.33 23.43 -6.16
N VAL A 281 14.40 22.12 -5.93
CA VAL A 281 14.09 21.08 -6.92
C VAL A 281 12.87 20.27 -6.49
N LEU A 282 12.14 19.75 -7.46
CA LEU A 282 11.08 18.77 -7.22
C LEU A 282 11.72 17.39 -7.13
N VAL A 283 11.48 16.69 -6.03
CA VAL A 283 11.85 15.28 -5.91
C VAL A 283 10.61 14.46 -6.22
N ILE A 284 10.72 13.59 -7.22
CA ILE A 284 9.72 12.59 -7.55
C ILE A 284 10.22 11.24 -7.09
N GLY A 285 9.45 10.58 -6.24
CA GLY A 285 9.78 9.27 -5.72
C GLY A 285 8.73 8.22 -6.05
N GLY A 286 9.15 6.96 -5.96
CA GLY A 286 8.30 5.80 -6.16
C GLY A 286 8.76 4.60 -5.32
N GLY A 287 8.00 3.51 -5.42
CA GLY A 287 8.29 2.29 -4.65
C GLY A 287 7.96 2.38 -3.16
N ALA A 288 8.31 1.33 -2.42
CA ALA A 288 7.84 1.13 -1.05
C ALA A 288 8.38 2.16 -0.05
N GLU A 289 9.55 2.74 -0.33
CA GLU A 289 10.25 3.72 0.52
C GLU A 289 10.29 5.12 -0.10
N ALA A 290 9.52 5.36 -1.17
CA ALA A 290 9.57 6.61 -1.95
C ALA A 290 11.00 6.95 -2.43
N TRP A 291 11.71 5.94 -2.97
CA TRP A 291 13.03 6.13 -3.59
C TRP A 291 12.95 7.16 -4.70
N VAL A 292 13.98 7.99 -4.85
CA VAL A 292 14.04 9.00 -5.90
C VAL A 292 14.08 8.34 -7.27
N ASP A 293 13.03 8.60 -8.06
CA ASP A 293 12.87 8.17 -9.45
C ASP A 293 13.14 9.32 -10.44
N GLY A 294 13.14 10.58 -9.96
CA GLY A 294 13.47 11.73 -10.80
C GLY A 294 13.59 13.04 -10.04
N ILE A 295 14.38 13.96 -10.60
CA ILE A 295 14.56 15.33 -10.11
C ILE A 295 14.04 16.32 -11.15
N GLY A 296 13.11 17.17 -10.74
CA GLY A 296 12.53 18.23 -11.53
C GLY A 296 13.21 19.57 -11.28
N TRP A 297 13.64 20.22 -12.35
CA TRP A 297 14.27 21.54 -12.35
C TRP A 297 13.31 22.60 -12.87
N ARG A 298 13.47 23.85 -12.45
CA ARG A 298 12.61 24.96 -12.93
C ARG A 298 12.86 25.36 -14.38
N ASN A 299 14.02 25.00 -14.93
CA ASN A 299 14.36 25.26 -16.32
C ASN A 299 14.95 24.01 -16.98
N ARG A 300 14.85 23.97 -18.31
CA ARG A 300 15.28 22.83 -19.12
C ARG A 300 16.80 22.64 -19.10
N THR A 301 17.57 23.72 -19.13
CA THR A 301 19.03 23.66 -19.20
C THR A 301 19.64 23.00 -17.97
N ASP A 302 19.11 23.28 -16.78
CA ASP A 302 19.55 22.63 -15.54
C ASP A 302 19.17 21.16 -15.52
N ALA A 303 17.97 20.79 -16.00
CA ALA A 303 17.60 19.38 -16.15
C ALA A 303 18.56 18.64 -17.10
N GLU A 304 18.93 19.24 -18.24
CA GLU A 304 19.90 18.64 -19.18
C GLU A 304 21.30 18.51 -18.54
N LYS A 305 21.72 19.51 -17.76
CA LYS A 305 23.04 19.57 -17.13
C LYS A 305 23.19 18.58 -15.97
N TYR A 306 22.20 18.54 -15.08
CA TYR A 306 22.25 17.80 -13.82
C TYR A 306 21.47 16.48 -13.85
N GLY A 307 20.85 16.13 -14.99
CA GLY A 307 19.94 15.00 -15.12
C GLY A 307 20.51 13.61 -14.85
N LYS A 308 21.84 13.49 -14.71
CA LYS A 308 22.53 12.23 -14.36
C LYS A 308 23.23 12.29 -13.00
N GLU A 309 23.12 13.42 -12.31
CA GLU A 309 23.73 13.61 -11.00
C GLU A 309 22.84 12.95 -9.94
N LYS A 310 23.49 12.28 -8.99
CA LYS A 310 22.86 11.74 -7.79
C LYS A 310 23.30 12.61 -6.61
N PHE A 311 22.35 12.92 -5.73
CA PHE A 311 22.56 13.82 -4.59
C PHE A 311 22.58 13.03 -3.29
N ASN A 312 23.68 13.10 -2.54
CA ASN A 312 23.93 12.21 -1.41
C ASN A 312 22.94 12.37 -0.24
N ASP A 313 22.21 13.48 -0.18
CA ASP A 313 21.18 13.75 0.82
C ASP A 313 19.80 13.21 0.42
N LEU A 314 19.66 12.65 -0.78
CA LEU A 314 18.42 12.06 -1.28
C LEU A 314 18.48 10.53 -1.26
N HIS A 315 17.32 9.89 -0.97
CA HIS A 315 17.19 8.45 -0.81
C HIS A 315 17.00 7.74 -2.15
N TYR A 316 18.06 7.18 -2.72
CA TYR A 316 18.01 6.41 -3.96
C TYR A 316 17.90 4.91 -3.67
N ARG A 317 17.34 4.16 -4.62
CA ARG A 317 17.15 2.70 -4.47
C ARG A 317 18.44 1.92 -4.30
N GLU A 318 19.55 2.45 -4.79
CA GLU A 318 20.87 1.83 -4.78
C GLU A 318 21.56 1.93 -3.40
N ASP A 319 21.08 2.81 -2.52
CA ASP A 319 21.64 3.01 -1.17
C ASP A 319 21.47 1.76 -0.29
N ILE A 320 20.50 0.90 -0.60
CA ILE A 320 20.27 -0.40 0.06
C ILE A 320 21.46 -1.37 -0.14
N SER A 321 22.27 -1.17 -1.18
CA SER A 321 23.39 -2.07 -1.50
C SER A 321 24.69 -1.77 -0.74
N LEU A 322 24.81 -0.60 -0.10
CA LEU A 322 26.03 -0.18 0.58
C LEU A 322 26.04 -0.52 2.08
N GLU A 323 24.88 -0.66 2.73
CA GLU A 323 24.83 -1.04 4.16
C GLU A 323 25.12 -2.53 4.43
N ASN A 324 25.21 -3.38 3.41
CA ASN A 324 25.41 -4.83 3.58
C ASN A 324 26.85 -5.33 3.35
N ASN A 325 27.83 -4.43 3.18
CA ASN A 325 29.21 -4.82 2.82
C ASN A 325 30.30 -4.48 3.87
N ASP A 326 29.95 -3.98 5.06
CA ASP A 326 30.98 -3.56 6.05
C ASP A 326 31.36 -4.62 7.11
N ASP A 327 30.89 -5.87 7.00
CA ASP A 327 31.19 -6.92 7.99
C ASP A 327 32.13 -8.05 7.50
N SER A 328 32.91 -7.83 6.44
CA SER A 328 33.95 -8.81 6.07
C SER A 328 35.25 -8.20 5.56
N ASP A 329 36.05 -7.62 6.47
CA ASP A 329 37.49 -7.86 6.46
C ASP A 329 38.20 -7.31 7.72
N SER A 330 38.46 -8.19 8.69
CA SER A 330 39.74 -8.18 9.42
C SER A 330 39.93 -9.48 10.21
N ALA A 331 40.40 -10.53 9.54
CA ALA A 331 41.14 -11.60 10.18
C ALA A 331 42.36 -11.97 9.33
N ALA A 332 43.26 -10.99 9.17
CA ALA A 332 44.64 -11.29 8.86
C ALA A 332 45.37 -11.59 10.17
N THR A 333 45.52 -12.86 10.50
CA THR A 333 46.59 -13.30 11.41
C THR A 333 47.49 -14.25 10.65
N ASN A 334 48.63 -13.66 10.29
CA ASN A 334 49.90 -14.20 9.82
C ASN A 334 50.14 -15.70 10.12
N ASP A 335 50.52 -16.42 9.06
CA ASP A 335 51.41 -17.57 9.13
C ASP A 335 52.79 -17.12 9.64
N ASP A 336 53.41 -17.88 10.54
CA ASP A 336 54.75 -18.48 10.36
C ASP A 336 55.26 -19.16 11.67
N ASP A 337 55.86 -20.35 11.44
CA ASP A 337 56.61 -21.30 12.30
C ASP A 337 55.91 -22.25 13.28
#